data_AF-A0A5J4UIE8-F1
#
_entry.id   AF-A0A5J4UIE8-F1
#
_cell.length_a   1.000
_cell.length_b   1.000
_cell.length_c   1.000
_cell.angle_alpha   90.00
_cell.angle_beta   90.00
_cell.angle_gamma   90.00
#
_symmetry.space_group_name_H-M   'P 1'
#
loop_
_entity.id
_entity.type
_entity.pdbx_description
1 polymer ?
#
loop_
_entity_poly.entity_id
_entity_poly.type
_entity_poly.pdbx_seq_one_letter_code
_entity_poly.pdbx_strand_id
1 'polypeptide(L)'
;MSVCANAIKYALAYQDFKLDQDYMPKDDYASFILRQYYWNIKVLNYLEQDKKRNRDTSNNIKESDCAFYRKLFLSTRCHICKARFTSKNLPTLDRINNDRGHSADNCIITFSKHDRFNPFVKEFMSQRIQAVNEKKQWKKKVLQISYELKLWKRWDELRKIFTNEIVEL
;
A
#
# COMPACT_ATOMS: atom_id res chain seq x y z
N MET A 1 -25.19 -11.35 -17.97
CA MET A 1 -24.85 -9.98 -17.49
C MET A 1 -24.64 -9.99 -15.96
N SER A 2 -23.48 -10.48 -15.49
CA SER A 2 -23.20 -10.66 -14.04
C SER A 2 -21.96 -9.87 -13.56
N VAL A 3 -21.16 -9.33 -14.47
CA VAL A 3 -19.86 -8.71 -14.16
C VAL A 3 -19.95 -7.36 -13.43
N CYS A 4 -21.15 -6.77 -13.31
CA CYS A 4 -21.32 -5.40 -12.80
C CYS A 4 -21.97 -5.31 -11.42
N ALA A 5 -22.68 -6.33 -10.93
CA ALA A 5 -23.40 -6.23 -9.66
C ALA A 5 -22.45 -6.09 -8.46
N ASN A 6 -21.36 -6.87 -8.45
CA ASN A 6 -20.35 -6.78 -7.40
C ASN A 6 -19.56 -5.46 -7.49
N ALA A 7 -19.20 -5.01 -8.70
CA ALA A 7 -18.51 -3.74 -8.91
C ALA A 7 -19.32 -2.53 -8.41
N ILE A 8 -20.64 -2.52 -8.67
CA ILE A 8 -21.54 -1.46 -8.18
C ILE A 8 -21.69 -1.53 -6.66
N LYS A 9 -21.84 -2.73 -6.07
CA LYS A 9 -21.89 -2.91 -4.60
C LYS A 9 -20.65 -2.34 -3.91
N TYR A 10 -19.47 -2.63 -4.44
CA TYR A 10 -18.23 -2.06 -3.90
C TYR A 10 -18.16 -0.54 -4.11
N ALA A 11 -18.50 -0.03 -5.29
CA ALA A 11 -18.50 1.41 -5.55
C ALA A 11 -19.40 2.18 -4.56
N LEU A 12 -20.59 1.65 -4.26
CA LEU A 12 -21.50 2.25 -3.28
C LEU A 12 -20.99 2.10 -1.83
N ALA A 13 -20.46 0.93 -1.46
CA ALA A 13 -19.92 0.69 -0.11
C ALA A 13 -18.72 1.59 0.24
N TYR A 14 -17.98 2.05 -0.78
CA TYR A 14 -16.81 2.92 -0.62
C TYR A 14 -17.04 4.36 -1.11
N GLN A 15 -18.26 4.75 -1.50
CA GLN A 15 -18.51 6.10 -2.03
C GLN A 15 -18.17 7.19 -1.01
N ASP A 16 -18.38 6.89 0.28
CA ASP A 16 -18.15 7.79 1.41
C ASP A 16 -16.82 7.49 2.13
N PHE A 17 -16.00 6.58 1.57
CA PHE A 17 -14.68 6.26 2.11
C PHE A 17 -13.68 7.34 1.70
N LYS A 18 -13.23 8.11 2.68
CA LYS A 18 -12.26 9.19 2.55
C LYS A 18 -10.91 8.69 3.06
N LEU A 19 -9.93 8.60 2.16
CA LEU A 19 -8.58 8.12 2.47
C LEU A 19 -7.87 8.95 3.55
N ASP A 20 -8.23 10.22 3.65
CA ASP A 20 -7.66 11.22 4.55
C ASP A 20 -8.50 11.47 5.81
N GLN A 21 -9.70 10.88 5.90
CA GLN A 21 -10.57 11.07 7.06
C GLN A 21 -10.02 10.31 8.27
N ASP A 22 -9.87 11.03 9.39
CA ASP A 22 -9.63 10.40 10.68
C ASP A 22 -10.93 9.78 11.19
N TYR A 23 -11.08 8.48 10.97
CA TYR A 23 -12.25 7.72 11.40
C TYR A 23 -12.31 7.47 12.91
N MET A 24 -11.29 7.89 13.68
CA MET A 24 -11.20 7.77 15.14
C MET A 24 -11.92 6.52 15.68
N PRO A 25 -11.45 5.31 15.34
CA PRO A 25 -12.14 4.09 15.71
C PRO A 25 -12.39 4.07 17.22
N LYS A 26 -13.64 3.79 17.61
CA LYS A 26 -14.01 3.61 19.01
C LYS A 26 -13.29 2.36 19.52
N ASP A 27 -12.31 2.57 20.38
CA ASP A 27 -11.57 1.51 21.07
C ASP A 27 -12.04 1.51 22.53
N ASP A 28 -12.65 0.41 22.95
CA ASP A 28 -13.16 0.17 24.31
C ASP A 28 -12.09 -0.45 25.23
N TYR A 29 -10.89 -0.74 24.71
CA TYR A 29 -9.80 -1.31 25.49
C TYR A 29 -9.04 -0.23 26.28
N ALA A 30 -8.56 -0.65 27.46
CA ALA A 30 -7.69 0.18 28.27
C ALA A 30 -6.41 0.59 27.50
N SER A 31 -6.00 1.85 27.71
CA SER A 31 -4.77 2.37 27.11
C SER A 31 -3.54 1.59 27.58
N PHE A 32 -2.59 1.38 26.68
CA PHE A 32 -1.35 0.70 27.01
C PHE A 32 -0.43 1.58 27.85
N ILE A 33 -0.01 1.07 29.02
CA ILE A 33 0.98 1.73 29.87
C ILE A 33 2.30 0.97 29.77
N LEU A 34 3.33 1.65 29.26
CA LEU A 34 4.66 1.06 29.08
C LEU A 34 5.32 0.79 30.45
N ARG A 35 5.56 -0.48 30.76
CA ARG A 35 6.34 -0.89 31.94
C ARG A 35 7.83 -0.99 31.63
N GLN A 36 8.68 -0.67 32.61
CA GLN A 36 10.15 -0.72 32.45
C GLN A 36 10.64 -2.09 31.98
N TYR A 37 10.16 -3.17 32.61
CA TYR A 37 10.52 -4.53 32.23
C TYR A 37 10.22 -4.84 30.74
N TYR A 38 9.03 -4.46 30.28
CA TYR A 38 8.64 -4.63 28.87
C TYR A 38 9.54 -3.80 27.95
N TRP A 39 9.86 -2.56 28.34
CA TRP A 39 10.76 -1.70 27.59
C TRP A 39 12.15 -2.30 27.42
N ASN A 40 12.73 -2.84 28.50
CA ASN A 40 14.06 -3.47 28.44
C ASN A 40 14.09 -4.63 27.44
N ILE A 41 13.05 -5.47 27.43
CA ILE A 41 12.91 -6.55 26.43
C ILE A 41 12.85 -5.98 25.00
N LYS A 42 12.10 -4.89 24.79
CA LYS A 42 11.99 -4.26 23.47
C LYS A 42 13.32 -3.68 23.01
N VAL A 43 14.02 -2.94 23.86
CA VAL A 43 15.36 -2.37 23.58
C VAL A 43 16.36 -3.47 23.22
N LEU A 44 16.39 -4.58 23.98
CA LEU A 44 17.24 -5.73 23.68
C LEU A 44 16.92 -6.33 22.29
N ASN A 45 15.64 -6.56 22.00
CA ASN A 45 15.21 -7.07 20.70
C ASN A 45 15.61 -6.14 19.54
N TYR A 46 15.50 -4.82 19.71
CA TYR A 46 15.93 -3.85 18.69
C TYR A 46 17.44 -3.92 18.47
N LEU A 47 18.22 -3.98 19.54
CA LEU A 47 19.66 -4.10 19.49
C LEU A 47 20.10 -5.38 18.76
N GLU A 48 19.49 -6.52 19.08
CA GLU A 48 19.80 -7.80 18.42
C GLU A 48 19.45 -7.78 16.92
N GLN A 49 18.30 -7.20 16.56
CA GLN A 49 17.91 -7.05 15.15
C GLN A 49 18.87 -6.19 14.35
N ASP A 50 19.37 -5.10 14.95
CA ASP A 50 20.30 -4.20 14.30
C ASP A 50 21.70 -4.81 14.18
N LYS A 51 22.18 -5.48 15.25
CA LYS A 51 23.43 -6.25 15.21
C LYS A 51 23.40 -7.34 14.16
N LYS A 52 22.29 -8.11 14.06
CA LYS A 52 22.14 -9.18 13.08
C LYS A 52 22.23 -8.71 11.62
N ARG A 53 21.96 -7.43 11.38
CA ARG A 53 22.05 -6.81 10.05
C ARG A 53 23.28 -5.90 9.90
N ASN A 54 24.24 -5.96 10.82
CA ASN A 54 25.45 -5.14 10.84
C ASN A 54 25.16 -3.63 10.76
N ARG A 55 24.09 -3.16 11.40
CA ARG A 55 23.78 -1.73 11.50
C ARG A 55 24.57 -1.07 12.63
N ASP A 56 24.82 0.22 12.50
CA ASP A 56 25.33 1.02 13.62
C ASP A 56 24.29 1.05 14.76
N THR A 57 24.77 0.81 15.98
CA THR A 57 23.96 0.74 17.21
C THR A 57 24.43 1.72 18.28
N SER A 58 25.44 2.54 17.97
CA SER A 58 26.00 3.55 18.89
C SER A 58 24.90 4.44 19.48
N ASN A 59 24.03 4.93 18.59
CA ASN A 59 22.93 5.84 18.89
C ASN A 59 21.56 5.14 19.03
N ASN A 60 21.54 3.81 19.23
CA ASN A 60 20.29 3.12 19.49
C ASN A 60 19.65 3.60 20.78
N ILE A 61 18.31 3.60 20.78
CA ILE A 61 17.46 3.84 21.95
C ILE A 61 17.87 2.92 23.10
N LYS A 62 17.83 3.45 24.33
CA LYS A 62 18.33 2.79 25.54
C LYS A 62 17.21 2.48 26.53
N GLU A 63 17.51 1.63 27.51
CA GLU A 63 16.59 1.28 28.60
C GLU A 63 16.19 2.51 29.44
N SER A 64 17.09 3.50 29.55
CA SER A 64 16.85 4.78 30.24
C SER A 64 15.73 5.61 29.62
N ASP A 65 15.42 5.41 28.34
CA ASP A 65 14.45 6.22 27.60
C ASP A 65 12.99 5.83 27.90
N CYS A 66 12.76 4.85 28.80
CA CYS A 66 11.44 4.31 29.09
C CYS A 66 10.43 5.38 29.51
N ALA A 67 10.83 6.32 30.36
CA ALA A 67 9.94 7.38 30.84
C ALA A 67 9.46 8.30 29.70
N PHE A 68 10.35 8.60 28.74
CA PHE A 68 10.03 9.37 27.55
C PHE A 68 9.03 8.60 26.67
N TYR A 69 9.36 7.35 26.31
CA TYR A 69 8.49 6.54 25.45
C TYR A 69 7.16 6.15 26.10
N ARG A 70 7.11 6.05 27.43
CA ARG A 70 5.85 5.87 28.17
C ARG A 70 4.91 7.05 27.94
N LYS A 71 5.40 8.28 28.09
CA LYS A 71 4.60 9.49 27.83
C LYS A 71 4.21 9.56 26.36
N LEU A 72 5.15 9.26 25.47
CA LEU A 72 4.95 9.29 24.04
C LEU A 72 3.84 8.31 23.59
N PHE A 73 3.85 7.06 24.05
CA PHE A 73 2.81 6.08 23.71
C PHE A 73 1.43 6.43 24.26
N LEU A 74 1.34 7.25 25.30
CA LEU A 74 0.05 7.72 25.84
C LEU A 74 -0.50 8.93 25.08
N SER A 75 0.38 9.79 24.55
CA SER A 75 -0.02 11.01 23.84
C SER A 75 -0.12 10.85 22.33
N THR A 76 0.53 9.83 21.77
CA THR A 76 0.56 9.59 20.33
C THR A 76 -0.38 8.47 19.90
N ARG A 77 -0.59 8.39 18.60
CA ARG A 77 -1.36 7.34 17.93
C ARG A 77 -0.45 6.62 16.96
N CYS A 78 -0.87 5.45 16.52
CA CYS A 78 -0.18 4.73 15.45
C CYS A 78 0.03 5.64 14.24
N HIS A 79 1.28 5.70 13.76
CA HIS A 79 1.65 6.53 12.61
C HIS A 79 0.84 6.15 11.35
N ILE A 80 0.55 4.84 11.16
CA ILE A 80 -0.12 4.29 9.99
C ILE A 80 -1.64 4.48 10.06
N CYS A 81 -2.31 3.93 11.10
CA CYS A 81 -3.78 3.87 11.14
C CYS A 81 -4.44 4.84 12.12
N LYS A 82 -3.67 5.66 12.83
CA LYS A 82 -4.15 6.63 13.82
C LYS A 82 -4.93 6.04 15.02
N ALA A 83 -4.91 4.72 15.19
CA ALA A 83 -5.48 4.07 16.37
C ALA A 83 -4.64 4.34 17.63
N ARG A 84 -5.29 4.29 18.80
CA ARG A 84 -4.64 4.37 20.10
C ARG A 84 -3.91 3.06 20.43
N PHE A 85 -2.88 3.15 21.26
CA PHE A 85 -2.20 1.97 21.78
C PHE A 85 -2.95 1.42 22.99
N THR A 86 -3.28 0.14 22.93
CA THR A 86 -4.08 -0.56 23.93
C THR A 86 -3.49 -1.94 24.23
N SER A 87 -4.08 -2.66 25.18
CA SER A 87 -3.66 -4.04 25.49
C SER A 87 -3.75 -5.00 24.30
N LYS A 88 -4.57 -4.70 23.28
CA LYS A 88 -4.68 -5.46 22.03
C LYS A 88 -3.76 -4.96 20.92
N ASN A 89 -3.46 -3.65 20.94
CA ASN A 89 -2.67 -2.91 19.96
C ASN A 89 -1.38 -2.40 20.61
N LEU A 90 -0.45 -3.30 20.86
CA LEU A 90 0.81 -2.99 21.54
C LEU A 90 1.73 -2.15 20.64
N PRO A 91 2.29 -1.04 21.14
CA PRO A 91 3.19 -0.20 20.36
C PRO A 91 4.51 -0.92 20.06
N THR A 92 5.08 -0.61 18.91
CA THR A 92 6.45 -0.92 18.53
C THR A 92 7.04 0.28 17.80
N LEU A 93 8.33 0.48 18.01
CA LEU A 93 9.13 1.35 17.17
C LEU A 93 9.52 0.58 15.91
N ASP A 94 9.36 1.22 14.77
CA ASP A 94 9.76 0.72 13.46
C ASP A 94 10.64 1.76 12.77
N ARG A 95 11.61 1.29 11.99
CA ARG A 95 12.62 2.16 11.38
C ARG A 95 12.05 2.94 10.21
N ILE A 96 12.43 4.21 10.09
CA ILE A 96 12.16 5.05 8.92
C ILE A 96 13.12 4.65 7.79
N ASN A 97 14.42 4.62 8.08
CA ASN A 97 15.45 4.12 7.18
C ASN A 97 15.92 2.74 7.67
N ASN A 98 15.76 1.73 6.82
CA ASN A 98 16.10 0.33 7.10
C ASN A 98 17.59 0.03 7.17
N ASP A 99 18.45 0.92 6.69
CA ASP A 99 19.90 0.79 6.74
C ASP A 99 20.49 1.36 8.05
N ARG A 100 19.71 2.19 8.76
CA ARG A 100 20.09 2.78 10.05
C ARG A 100 19.49 2.00 11.23
N GLY A 101 20.15 2.01 12.38
CA GLY A 101 19.65 1.39 13.61
C GLY A 101 18.42 2.09 14.20
N HIS A 102 17.87 1.54 15.27
CA HIS A 102 16.74 2.13 16.01
C HIS A 102 17.20 3.31 16.88
N SER A 103 17.45 4.47 16.27
CA SER A 103 17.66 5.75 16.95
C SER A 103 16.35 6.54 17.10
N ALA A 104 16.32 7.53 18.01
CA ALA A 104 15.12 8.32 18.29
C ALA A 104 14.58 9.08 17.07
N ASP A 105 15.47 9.56 16.18
CA ASP A 105 15.14 10.28 14.95
C ASP A 105 14.82 9.34 13.76
N ASN A 106 15.16 8.06 13.87
CA ASN A 106 14.97 7.07 12.82
C ASN A 106 13.80 6.11 13.11
N CYS A 107 12.97 6.40 14.12
CA CYS A 107 11.86 5.51 14.50
C CYS A 107 10.51 6.21 14.38
N ILE A 108 9.53 5.49 13.82
CA ILE A 108 8.11 5.80 13.93
C ILE A 108 7.42 4.83 14.89
N ILE A 109 6.33 5.28 15.50
CA ILE A 109 5.55 4.45 16.43
C ILE A 109 4.37 3.85 15.68
N THR A 110 4.35 2.53 15.66
CA THR A 110 3.32 1.72 15.02
C THR A 110 2.92 0.59 15.97
N PHE A 111 2.04 -0.34 15.59
CA PHE A 111 1.89 -1.59 16.33
C PHE A 111 2.22 -2.80 15.45
N SER A 112 2.70 -3.89 16.03
CA SER A 112 3.27 -5.01 15.26
C SER A 112 2.29 -5.67 14.27
N LYS A 113 0.98 -5.58 14.52
CA LYS A 113 -0.05 -6.27 13.73
C LYS A 113 -0.43 -5.59 12.41
N HIS A 114 0.28 -4.56 11.95
CA HIS A 114 0.08 -4.05 10.59
C HIS A 114 0.46 -5.05 9.49
N ASP A 115 1.05 -6.19 9.84
CA ASP A 115 1.31 -7.32 8.95
C ASP A 115 0.05 -7.81 8.20
N ARG A 116 -1.16 -7.60 8.74
CA ARG A 116 -2.43 -7.94 8.03
C ARG A 116 -2.83 -6.91 6.96
N PHE A 117 -2.31 -5.69 7.03
CA PHE A 117 -2.59 -4.66 6.04
C PHE A 117 -1.77 -4.88 4.77
N ASN A 118 -0.60 -5.52 4.88
CA ASN A 118 0.30 -5.72 3.76
C ASN A 118 -0.24 -6.70 2.68
N PRO A 119 -0.85 -7.86 3.04
CA PRO A 119 -1.57 -8.71 2.10
C PRO A 119 -2.74 -7.98 1.44
N PHE A 120 -3.52 -7.21 2.22
CA PHE A 120 -4.67 -6.44 1.72
C PHE A 120 -4.25 -5.39 0.68
N VAL A 121 -3.22 -4.59 0.98
CA VAL A 121 -2.68 -3.60 0.03
C VAL A 121 -2.05 -4.29 -1.18
N LYS A 122 -1.30 -5.38 -0.98
CA LYS A 122 -0.66 -6.13 -2.08
C LYS A 122 -1.69 -6.70 -3.05
N GLU A 123 -2.78 -7.25 -2.54
CA GLU A 123 -3.88 -7.76 -3.35
C GLU A 123 -4.54 -6.64 -4.16
N PHE A 124 -4.89 -5.52 -3.51
CA PHE A 124 -5.53 -4.39 -4.18
C PHE A 124 -4.61 -3.72 -5.22
N MET A 125 -3.32 -3.59 -4.93
CA MET A 125 -2.34 -3.03 -5.86
C MET A 125 -2.12 -3.96 -7.06
N SER A 126 -2.11 -5.28 -6.85
CA SER A 126 -2.02 -6.28 -7.92
C SER A 126 -3.24 -6.19 -8.85
N GLN A 127 -4.45 -6.12 -8.29
CA GLN A 127 -5.69 -5.96 -9.07
C GLN A 127 -5.69 -4.67 -9.90
N ARG A 128 -5.20 -3.55 -9.34
CA ARG A 128 -5.05 -2.29 -10.08
C ARG A 128 -4.04 -2.39 -11.22
N ILE A 129 -2.89 -3.01 -10.99
CA ILE A 129 -1.86 -3.22 -12.03
C ILE A 129 -2.42 -4.06 -13.19
N GLN A 130 -3.17 -5.12 -12.88
CA GLN A 130 -3.82 -5.94 -13.88
C GLN A 130 -4.84 -5.15 -14.71
N ALA A 131 -5.73 -4.39 -14.07
CA ALA A 131 -6.72 -3.56 -14.77
C ALA A 131 -6.07 -2.49 -15.67
N VAL A 132 -4.95 -1.90 -15.25
CA VAL A 132 -4.17 -0.96 -16.07
C VAL A 132 -3.56 -1.66 -17.30
N ASN A 133 -3.04 -2.87 -17.13
CA ASN A 133 -2.44 -3.64 -18.22
C ASN A 133 -3.49 -4.12 -19.23
N GLU A 134 -4.64 -4.61 -18.78
CA GLU A 134 -5.76 -5.00 -19.63
C GLU A 134 -6.28 -3.82 -20.47
N LYS A 135 -6.40 -2.63 -19.86
CA LYS A 135 -6.76 -1.40 -20.57
C LYS A 135 -5.73 -1.02 -21.64
N LYS A 136 -4.43 -1.18 -21.37
CA LYS A 136 -3.36 -0.95 -22.36
C LYS A 136 -3.43 -1.98 -23.51
N GLN A 137 -3.68 -3.24 -23.20
CA GLN A 137 -3.80 -4.32 -24.19
C GLN A 137 -5.02 -4.12 -25.11
N TRP A 138 -6.16 -3.74 -24.54
CA TRP A 138 -7.36 -3.39 -25.31
C TRP A 138 -7.09 -2.22 -26.25
N LYS A 139 -6.45 -1.14 -25.78
CA LYS A 139 -6.06 -0.01 -26.63
C LYS A 139 -5.16 -0.43 -27.80
N LYS A 140 -4.19 -1.33 -27.56
CA LYS A 140 -3.31 -1.86 -28.61
C LYS A 140 -4.09 -2.69 -29.65
N LYS A 141 -5.04 -3.51 -29.21
CA LYS A 141 -5.90 -4.32 -30.09
C LYS A 141 -6.83 -3.46 -30.94
N VAL A 142 -7.40 -2.40 -30.36
CA VAL A 142 -8.23 -1.42 -31.10
C VAL A 142 -7.41 -0.67 -32.14
N LEU A 143 -6.18 -0.27 -31.80
CA LEU A 143 -5.26 0.36 -32.76
C LEU A 143 -4.90 -0.61 -33.91
N GLN A 144 -4.64 -1.88 -33.60
CA GLN A 144 -4.35 -2.90 -34.60
C GLN A 144 -5.54 -3.11 -35.55
N ILE A 145 -6.75 -3.29 -35.02
CA ILE A 145 -7.98 -3.44 -35.82
C ILE A 145 -8.23 -2.18 -36.67
N SER A 146 -8.01 -0.99 -36.11
CA SER A 146 -8.14 0.28 -36.84
C SER A 146 -7.15 0.38 -38.01
N TYR A 147 -5.92 -0.11 -37.84
CA TYR A 147 -4.92 -0.19 -38.90
C TYR A 147 -5.30 -1.21 -39.99
N GLU A 148 -5.73 -2.40 -39.60
CA GLU A 148 -6.17 -3.46 -40.51
C GLU A 148 -7.40 -3.03 -41.35
N LEU A 149 -8.37 -2.36 -40.74
CA LEU A 149 -9.53 -1.80 -41.44
C LEU A 149 -9.15 -0.70 -42.44
N LYS A 150 -8.14 0.12 -42.13
CA LYS A 150 -7.62 1.14 -43.07
C LYS A 150 -6.92 0.50 -44.26
N LEU A 151 -6.12 -0.54 -44.01
CA LEU A 151 -5.49 -1.31 -45.09
C LEU A 151 -6.54 -1.97 -45.98
N TRP A 152 -7.57 -2.58 -45.39
CA TRP A 152 -8.65 -3.22 -46.14
C TRP A 152 -9.43 -2.23 -47.02
N LYS A 153 -9.81 -1.06 -46.49
CA LYS A 153 -10.45 0.01 -47.29
C LYS A 153 -9.58 0.49 -48.44
N ARG A 154 -8.27 0.64 -48.22
CA ARG A 154 -7.31 1.05 -49.25
C ARG A 154 -7.12 -0.04 -50.32
N TRP A 155 -7.16 -1.32 -49.93
CA TRP A 155 -7.17 -2.45 -50.87
C TRP A 155 -8.44 -2.48 -51.71
N ASP A 156 -9.61 -2.22 -51.14
CA ASP A 156 -10.88 -2.12 -51.89
C ASP A 156 -10.91 -0.92 -52.85
N GLU A 157 -10.33 0.23 -52.46
CA GLU A 157 -10.17 1.39 -53.34
C GLU A 157 -9.23 1.07 -54.52
N LEU A 158 -8.08 0.45 -54.25
CA LEU A 158 -7.16 -0.01 -55.31
C LEU A 158 -7.84 -1.02 -56.24
N ARG A 159 -8.62 -1.96 -55.68
CA ARG A 159 -9.37 -2.96 -56.45
C ARG A 159 -10.36 -2.32 -57.41
N LYS A 160 -11.06 -1.26 -56.98
CA LYS A 160 -11.99 -0.49 -57.82
C LYS A 160 -11.29 0.22 -58.98
N ILE A 161 -10.07 0.72 -58.76
CA ILE A 161 -9.24 1.33 -59.81
C ILE A 161 -8.84 0.28 -60.85
N PHE A 162 -8.33 -0.88 -60.41
CA PHE A 162 -7.94 -1.96 -61.31
C PHE A 162 -9.10 -2.63 -62.06
N THR A 163 -10.32 -2.62 -61.52
CA THR A 163 -11.50 -3.12 -62.24
C THR A 163 -12.04 -2.14 -63.29
N ASN A 164 -11.80 -0.85 -63.15
CA ASN A 164 -12.24 0.15 -64.15
C ASN A 164 -11.30 0.22 -65.36
N GLU A 165 -10.00 -0.07 -65.20
CA GLU A 165 -9.05 -0.16 -66.34
C GLU A 165 -9.28 -1.38 -67.26
N ILE A 166 -10.07 -2.38 -66.82
CA ILE A 166 -10.41 -3.56 -67.62
C ILE A 166 -11.69 -3.34 -68.47
N VAL A 167 -12.44 -2.25 -68.24
CA VAL A 167 -13.70 -1.94 -68.95
C VAL A 167 -13.53 -0.87 -70.04
N GLU A 168 -12.37 -0.21 -70.12
CA GLU A 168 -12.06 0.80 -71.16
C GLU A 168 -11.04 0.34 -72.25
N LEU A 169 -10.80 -0.96 -72.38
CA LEU A 169 -10.12 -1.59 -73.53
C LEU A 169 -11.10 -2.44 -74.34
#